data_AF-A0A8X6GYE3-F1
#
_entry.id   AF-A0A8X6GYE3-F1
#
_cell.length_a   1.000
_cell.length_b   1.000
_cell.length_c   1.000
_cell.angle_alpha   90.00
_cell.angle_beta   90.00
_cell.angle_gamma   90.00
#
_symmetry.space_group_name_H-M   'P 1'
#
loop_
_entity.id
_entity.type
_entity.pdbx_description
1 polymer ?
#
loop_
_entity_poly.entity_id
_entity_poly.type
_entity_poly.pdbx_seq_one_letter_code
_entity_poly.pdbx_strand_id
1 'polypeptide(L)'
;ITNPGYMKDGFFVCIETMHCPDRGDQENVHELPPEKLKMREVEFIDIGSDPVIAKDYKETEDPSKFKSEKTGRGPLTGNWRDTVDPVMCAYKLVTVEFKWLGLQTRVEHFIQSTERRLFLKFHREVFCWIDQWYGLTMADIRKMEEETKKELQAQIAEGEVRGTLGDD
;
A
#
# COMPACT_ATOMS: atom_id res chain seq x y z
N ILE A 1 -12.23 -5.54 -5.12
CA ILE A 1 -11.88 -6.98 -5.03
C ILE A 1 -13.15 -7.73 -4.61
N THR A 2 -13.51 -8.79 -5.32
CA THR A 2 -14.78 -9.54 -5.12
C THR A 2 -14.53 -11.03 -5.26
N ASN A 3 -15.44 -11.86 -4.71
CA ASN A 3 -15.42 -13.32 -4.88
C ASN A 3 -16.77 -13.80 -5.47
N PRO A 4 -16.98 -13.63 -6.79
CA PRO A 4 -18.30 -13.83 -7.39
C PRO A 4 -18.73 -15.30 -7.44
N GLY A 5 -17.77 -16.23 -7.50
CA GLY A 5 -18.05 -17.67 -7.64
C GLY A 5 -18.59 -18.32 -6.37
N TYR A 6 -18.18 -17.85 -5.19
CA TYR A 6 -18.57 -18.46 -3.91
C TYR A 6 -19.36 -17.49 -3.03
N MET A 7 -18.78 -16.34 -2.71
CA MET A 7 -19.38 -15.39 -1.77
C MET A 7 -20.45 -14.50 -2.43
N LYS A 8 -20.43 -14.32 -3.75
CA LYS A 8 -21.28 -13.36 -4.48
C LYS A 8 -21.18 -11.97 -3.83
N ASP A 9 -22.30 -11.42 -3.38
CA ASP A 9 -22.40 -10.12 -2.70
C ASP A 9 -22.04 -10.19 -1.20
N GLY A 10 -21.66 -11.37 -0.70
CA GLY A 10 -21.23 -11.59 0.68
C GLY A 10 -19.78 -11.22 0.95
N PHE A 11 -19.03 -10.78 -0.06
CA PHE A 11 -17.64 -10.34 0.11
C PHE A 11 -17.26 -9.24 -0.87
N PHE A 12 -16.73 -8.14 -0.35
CA PHE A 12 -15.94 -7.21 -1.14
C PHE A 12 -14.87 -6.50 -0.31
N VAL A 13 -13.80 -6.09 -1.00
CA VAL A 13 -12.84 -5.09 -0.53
C VAL A 13 -12.77 -3.99 -1.57
N CYS A 14 -13.00 -2.75 -1.15
CA CYS A 14 -12.89 -1.56 -1.98
C CYS A 14 -11.82 -0.65 -1.41
N ILE A 15 -10.89 -0.20 -2.26
CA ILE A 15 -9.84 0.75 -1.91
C ILE A 15 -10.02 1.95 -2.83
N GLU A 16 -10.49 3.04 -2.27
CA GLU A 16 -10.57 4.34 -2.93
C GLU A 16 -9.35 5.15 -2.50
N THR A 17 -8.70 5.86 -3.44
CA THR A 17 -7.47 6.61 -3.11
C THR A 17 -7.48 8.00 -3.72
N MET A 18 -7.24 8.99 -2.87
CA MET A 18 -6.93 10.36 -3.27
C MET A 18 -5.45 10.65 -3.01
N HIS A 19 -4.73 11.12 -4.02
CA HIS A 19 -3.35 11.59 -3.89
C HIS A 19 -3.35 13.11 -3.86
N CYS A 20 -3.02 13.71 -2.71
CA CYS A 20 -3.07 15.16 -2.51
C CYS A 20 -1.67 15.72 -2.23
N PRO A 21 -1.35 16.94 -2.72
CA PRO A 21 -0.07 17.60 -2.47
C PRO A 21 -0.03 18.25 -1.08
N ASP A 22 -0.25 17.44 -0.03
CA ASP A 22 -0.29 17.87 1.37
C ASP A 22 0.47 16.88 2.28
N ARG A 23 0.35 17.05 3.61
CA ARG A 23 1.01 16.20 4.61
C ARG A 23 0.07 15.23 5.35
N GLY A 24 -1.15 15.04 4.86
CA GLY A 24 -2.18 14.24 5.53
C GLY A 24 -3.07 15.03 6.48
N ASP A 25 -3.27 16.32 6.22
CA ASP A 25 -4.00 17.28 7.06
C ASP A 25 -5.47 17.50 6.65
N GLN A 26 -5.90 16.96 5.51
CA GLN A 26 -7.29 17.04 5.07
C GLN A 26 -8.16 16.00 5.76
N GLU A 27 -9.20 16.47 6.44
CA GLU A 27 -10.24 15.60 6.98
C GLU A 27 -11.29 15.24 5.93
N ASN A 28 -11.75 13.99 5.95
CA ASN A 28 -12.83 13.48 5.09
C ASN A 28 -12.70 13.80 3.58
N VAL A 29 -11.51 13.66 2.99
CA VAL A 29 -11.25 13.96 1.55
C VAL A 29 -12.12 13.16 0.56
N HIS A 30 -12.69 12.03 1.00
CA HIS A 30 -13.63 11.22 0.20
C HIS A 30 -15.10 11.64 0.38
N GLU A 31 -15.35 12.73 1.11
CA GLU A 31 -16.69 13.31 1.34
C GLU A 31 -17.70 12.27 1.87
N LEU A 32 -17.26 11.43 2.82
CA LEU A 32 -18.13 10.41 3.37
C LEU A 32 -19.34 11.04 4.08
N PRO A 33 -20.54 10.43 3.94
CA PRO A 33 -21.69 10.86 4.70
C PRO A 33 -21.46 10.64 6.20
N PRO A 34 -22.12 11.41 7.09
CA PRO A 34 -21.88 11.38 8.54
C PRO A 34 -21.89 9.98 9.17
N GLU A 35 -22.79 9.11 8.71
CA GLU A 35 -22.92 7.75 9.25
C GLU A 35 -21.71 6.87 8.96
N LYS A 36 -21.15 6.95 7.75
CA LYS A 36 -19.93 6.23 7.40
C LYS A 36 -18.71 6.86 8.07
N LEU A 37 -18.67 8.19 8.12
CA LEU A 37 -17.58 8.94 8.73
C LEU A 37 -17.42 8.60 10.22
N LYS A 38 -18.53 8.41 10.94
CA LYS A 38 -18.53 8.00 12.35
C LYS A 38 -17.95 6.60 12.59
N MET A 39 -18.10 5.69 11.61
CA MET A 39 -17.55 4.33 11.68
C MET A 39 -16.09 4.26 11.24
N ARG A 40 -15.59 5.28 10.53
CA ARG A 40 -14.24 5.30 9.98
C ARG A 40 -13.21 5.43 11.09
N GLU A 41 -12.21 4.56 11.06
CA GLU A 41 -10.96 4.73 11.79
C GLU A 41 -9.90 5.35 10.87
N VAL A 42 -9.10 6.28 11.41
CA VAL A 42 -7.99 6.92 10.68
C VAL A 42 -6.69 6.37 11.23
N GLU A 43 -5.88 5.79 10.35
CA GLU A 43 -4.55 5.31 10.66
C GLU A 43 -3.52 6.00 9.75
N PHE A 44 -2.43 6.47 10.35
CA PHE A 44 -1.29 7.03 9.63
C PHE A 44 -0.20 5.96 9.51
N ILE A 45 0.26 5.73 8.27
CA ILE A 45 1.39 4.84 7.99
C ILE A 45 2.63 5.69 7.80
N ASP A 46 3.64 5.50 8.65
CA ASP A 46 4.94 6.16 8.52
C ASP A 46 5.99 5.20 7.94
N ILE A 47 6.36 5.40 6.67
CA ILE A 47 7.32 4.52 5.99
C ILE A 47 8.74 4.58 6.56
N GLY A 48 9.09 5.65 7.28
CA GLY A 48 10.41 5.84 7.89
C GLY A 48 10.53 5.27 9.29
N SER A 49 9.43 5.17 10.04
CA SER A 49 9.45 4.77 11.46
C SER A 49 8.55 3.62 11.86
N ASP A 50 7.49 3.29 11.09
CA ASP A 50 6.60 2.20 11.49
C ASP A 50 7.34 0.86 11.53
N PRO A 51 7.05 0.01 12.53
CA PRO A 51 7.67 -1.29 12.64
C PRO A 51 7.27 -2.19 11.45
N VAL A 52 8.26 -2.83 10.85
CA VAL A 52 8.07 -3.87 9.84
C VAL A 52 8.32 -5.22 10.51
N ILE A 53 7.45 -6.19 10.25
CA ILE A 53 7.65 -7.54 10.78
C ILE A 53 8.94 -8.15 10.21
N ALA A 54 9.64 -8.94 11.03
CA ALA A 54 10.96 -9.45 10.68
C ALA A 54 11.01 -10.20 9.33
N LYS A 55 9.95 -10.94 8.97
CA LYS A 55 9.87 -11.67 7.70
C LYS A 55 9.72 -10.80 6.45
N ASP A 56 9.23 -9.57 6.60
CA ASP A 56 9.08 -8.63 5.50
C ASP A 56 10.22 -7.63 5.41
N TYR A 57 10.99 -7.46 6.49
CA TYR A 57 12.05 -6.47 6.54
C TYR A 57 13.20 -6.86 5.60
N LYS A 58 13.52 -5.95 4.68
CA LYS A 58 14.76 -5.98 3.90
C LYS A 58 15.47 -4.64 4.07
N GLU A 59 16.76 -4.67 4.38
CA GLU A 59 17.56 -3.44 4.56
C GLU A 59 17.62 -2.57 3.30
N THR A 60 17.61 -3.19 2.11
CA THR A 60 17.55 -2.50 0.82
C THR A 60 16.22 -1.77 0.58
N GLU A 61 15.19 -2.08 1.37
CA GLU A 61 13.83 -1.53 1.30
C GLU A 61 13.52 -0.76 2.61
N ASP A 62 14.56 -0.20 3.24
CA ASP A 62 14.45 0.61 4.45
C ASP A 62 14.67 2.11 4.17
N PRO A 63 13.60 2.93 4.14
CA PRO A 63 13.71 4.36 3.91
C PRO A 63 14.56 5.10 4.94
N SER A 64 14.72 4.56 6.16
CA SER A 64 15.58 5.14 7.19
C SER A 64 17.07 4.93 6.93
N LYS A 65 17.43 4.08 5.95
CA LYS A 65 18.80 3.76 5.56
C LYS A 65 19.09 4.10 4.10
N PHE A 66 18.06 4.24 3.28
CA PHE A 66 18.18 4.55 1.87
C PHE A 66 18.38 6.05 1.60
N LYS A 67 19.31 6.37 0.69
CA LYS A 67 19.45 7.71 0.11
C LYS A 67 19.57 7.57 -1.40
N SER A 68 18.69 8.26 -2.12
CA SER A 68 18.67 8.26 -3.58
C SER A 68 19.90 8.97 -4.14
N GLU A 69 20.60 8.34 -5.08
CA GLU A 69 21.73 8.93 -5.80
C GLU A 69 21.26 9.94 -6.85
N LYS A 70 20.09 9.72 -7.47
CA LYS A 70 19.55 10.62 -8.52
C LYS A 70 18.91 11.88 -7.97
N THR A 71 18.29 11.80 -6.79
CA THR A 71 17.48 12.91 -6.23
C THR A 71 18.02 13.46 -4.91
N GLY A 72 18.93 12.74 -4.25
CA GLY A 72 19.46 13.10 -2.93
C GLY A 72 18.48 12.90 -1.77
N ARG A 73 17.24 12.42 -2.02
CA ARG A 73 16.22 12.20 -0.99
C ARG A 73 16.57 11.05 -0.07
N GLY A 74 16.17 11.17 1.19
CA GLY A 74 16.49 10.21 2.25
C GLY A 74 17.87 10.44 2.87
N PRO A 75 18.19 9.74 3.97
CA PRO A 75 17.32 8.81 4.69
C PRO A 75 16.17 9.51 5.44
N LEU A 76 15.02 8.84 5.53
CA LEU A 76 13.84 9.31 6.26
C LEU A 76 13.98 8.95 7.74
N THR A 77 14.29 9.93 8.57
CA THR A 77 14.52 9.75 10.01
C THR A 77 13.88 10.88 10.81
N GLY A 78 13.59 10.64 12.10
CA GLY A 78 13.01 11.66 12.99
C GLY A 78 11.69 12.23 12.44
N ASN A 79 11.57 13.56 12.41
CA ASN A 79 10.40 14.27 11.88
C ASN A 79 10.49 14.50 10.36
N TRP A 80 10.88 13.48 9.59
CA TRP A 80 11.02 13.59 8.14
C TRP A 80 9.74 14.11 7.46
N ARG A 81 8.58 13.76 8.01
CA ARG A 81 7.26 14.19 7.55
C ARG A 81 7.05 15.70 7.57
N ASP A 82 7.82 16.47 8.34
CA ASP A 82 7.74 17.93 8.41
C ASP A 82 8.90 18.63 7.69
N THR A 83 10.00 17.89 7.47
CA THR A 83 11.28 18.47 7.02
C THR A 83 11.63 18.15 5.58
N VAL A 84 11.00 17.13 4.99
CA VAL A 84 11.23 16.73 3.59
C VAL A 84 10.26 17.45 2.65
N ASP A 85 10.79 17.80 1.47
CA ASP A 85 10.07 18.34 0.32
C ASP A 85 10.68 17.76 -0.98
N PRO A 86 9.88 17.49 -2.03
CA PRO A 86 8.42 17.54 -2.06
C PRO A 86 7.78 16.40 -1.27
N VAL A 87 6.52 16.63 -0.85
CA VAL A 87 5.68 15.67 -0.14
C VAL A 87 4.30 15.59 -0.80
N MET A 88 3.64 14.45 -0.59
CA MET A 88 2.23 14.24 -0.90
C MET A 88 1.65 13.30 0.16
N CYS A 89 0.33 13.18 0.22
CA CYS A 89 -0.37 12.18 1.00
C CYS A 89 -1.28 11.34 0.10
N ALA A 90 -1.23 10.01 0.27
CA ALA A 90 -2.18 9.07 -0.33
C ALA A 90 -3.22 8.70 0.73
N TYR A 91 -4.41 9.30 0.65
CA TYR A 91 -5.54 8.96 1.50
C TYR A 91 -6.20 7.72 0.93
N LYS A 92 -5.98 6.55 1.55
CA LYS A 92 -6.55 5.27 1.12
C LYS A 92 -7.74 4.92 2.00
N LEU A 93 -8.95 5.03 1.47
CA LEU A 93 -10.17 4.57 2.14
C LEU A 93 -10.38 3.09 1.83
N VAL A 94 -10.21 2.24 2.84
CA VAL A 94 -10.42 0.79 2.71
C VAL A 94 -11.77 0.41 3.32
N THR A 95 -12.67 -0.07 2.47
CA THR A 95 -13.97 -0.62 2.89
C THR A 95 -13.94 -2.13 2.69
N VAL A 96 -14.18 -2.88 3.76
CA VAL A 96 -14.27 -4.35 3.73
C VAL A 96 -15.67 -4.77 4.15
N GLU A 97 -16.25 -5.70 3.42
CA GLU A 97 -17.48 -6.39 3.80
C GLU A 97 -17.26 -7.90 3.69
N PHE A 98 -17.56 -8.63 4.76
CA PHE A 98 -17.54 -10.09 4.76
C PHE A 98 -18.74 -10.66 5.54
N LYS A 99 -19.80 -11.02 4.81
CA LYS A 99 -21.05 -11.52 5.38
C LYS A 99 -20.98 -13.03 5.62
N TRP A 100 -20.42 -13.42 6.76
CA TRP A 100 -20.40 -14.81 7.22
C TRP A 100 -20.70 -14.90 8.72
N LEU A 101 -21.73 -15.66 9.08
CA LEU A 101 -22.16 -15.81 10.47
C LEU A 101 -21.04 -16.38 11.35
N GLY A 102 -20.65 -15.62 12.38
CA GLY A 102 -19.63 -16.02 13.35
C GLY A 102 -18.19 -15.75 12.92
N LEU A 103 -17.94 -15.26 11.69
CA LEU A 103 -16.60 -14.96 11.19
C LEU A 103 -16.40 -13.51 10.72
N GLN A 104 -17.49 -12.76 10.51
CA GLN A 104 -17.46 -11.39 9.97
C GLN A 104 -16.35 -10.50 10.54
N THR A 105 -16.46 -10.13 11.83
CA THR A 105 -15.54 -9.19 12.47
C THR A 105 -14.08 -9.65 12.41
N ARG A 106 -13.84 -10.95 12.61
CA ARG A 106 -12.48 -11.51 12.60
C ARG A 106 -11.84 -11.40 11.21
N VAL A 107 -12.59 -11.73 10.16
CA VAL A 107 -12.09 -11.71 8.79
C VAL A 107 -11.94 -10.27 8.29
N GLU A 108 -12.91 -9.39 8.59
CA GLU A 108 -12.81 -7.97 8.24
C GLU A 108 -11.58 -7.31 8.89
N HIS A 109 -11.35 -7.56 10.18
CA HIS A 109 -10.14 -7.07 10.88
C HIS A 109 -8.85 -7.65 10.29
N PHE A 110 -8.83 -8.95 9.97
CA PHE A 110 -7.67 -9.59 9.34
C PHE A 110 -7.32 -8.95 7.99
N ILE A 111 -8.33 -8.68 7.15
CA ILE A 111 -8.14 -8.00 5.86
C ILE A 111 -7.61 -6.58 6.07
N GLN A 112 -8.19 -5.80 6.99
CA GLN A 112 -7.71 -4.45 7.28
C GLN A 112 -6.24 -4.44 7.74
N SER A 113 -5.87 -5.38 8.61
CA SER A 113 -4.50 -5.56 9.08
C SER A 113 -3.54 -5.94 7.94
N THR A 114 -4.02 -6.78 7.02
CA THR A 114 -3.27 -7.20 5.83
C THR A 114 -3.06 -6.04 4.86
N GLU A 115 -4.09 -5.23 4.60
CA GLU A 115 -4.00 -4.02 3.75
C GLU A 115 -3.03 -3.00 4.34
N ARG A 116 -3.09 -2.75 5.65
CA ARG A 116 -2.13 -1.88 6.36
C ARG A 116 -0.69 -2.37 6.16
N ARG A 117 -0.45 -3.67 6.38
CA ARG A 117 0.87 -4.31 6.21
C ARG A 117 1.36 -4.17 4.76
N LEU A 118 0.47 -4.41 3.79
CA LEU A 118 0.75 -4.26 2.37
C LEU A 118 1.12 -2.81 2.02
N PHE A 119 0.35 -1.83 2.48
CA PHE A 119 0.62 -0.42 2.21
C PHE A 119 1.94 0.04 2.79
N LEU A 120 2.27 -0.34 4.04
CA LEU A 120 3.56 0.00 4.63
C LEU A 120 4.71 -0.56 3.81
N LYS A 121 4.68 -1.86 3.50
CA LYS A 121 5.72 -2.53 2.71
C LYS A 121 5.85 -1.90 1.31
N PHE A 122 4.74 -1.75 0.61
CA PHE A 122 4.71 -1.21 -0.75
C PHE A 122 5.29 0.20 -0.82
N HIS A 123 4.90 1.12 0.07
CA HIS A 123 5.40 2.50 -0.01
C HIS A 123 6.86 2.64 0.43
N ARG A 124 7.35 1.74 1.30
CA ARG A 124 8.79 1.62 1.60
C ARG A 124 9.58 1.20 0.35
N GLU A 125 9.12 0.18 -0.35
CA GLU A 125 9.71 -0.28 -1.63
C GLU A 125 9.69 0.85 -2.68
N VAL A 126 8.55 1.52 -2.87
CA VAL A 126 8.43 2.65 -3.81
C VAL A 126 9.45 3.75 -3.52
N PHE A 127 9.65 4.12 -2.24
CA PHE A 127 10.65 5.13 -1.88
C PHE A 127 12.08 4.65 -2.13
N CYS A 128 12.43 3.44 -1.69
CA CYS A 128 13.78 2.90 -1.87
C CYS A 128 14.12 2.57 -3.33
N TRP A 129 13.11 2.48 -4.20
CA TRP A 129 13.31 2.29 -5.64
C TRP A 129 13.22 3.60 -6.44
N ILE A 130 13.24 4.77 -5.80
CA ILE A 130 13.25 6.08 -6.48
C ILE A 130 14.25 6.09 -7.64
N ASP A 131 15.47 5.59 -7.45
CA ASP A 131 16.49 5.64 -8.50
C ASP A 131 16.16 4.76 -9.72
N GLN A 132 15.26 3.79 -9.58
CA GLN A 132 14.84 2.90 -10.67
C GLN A 132 13.75 3.55 -11.52
N TRP A 133 12.79 4.25 -10.89
CA TRP A 133 11.65 4.84 -11.60
C TRP A 133 11.76 6.34 -11.86
N TYR A 134 12.61 7.07 -11.13
CA TYR A 134 12.78 8.50 -11.31
C TYR A 134 13.37 8.81 -12.70
N GLY A 135 12.62 9.62 -13.45
CA GLY A 135 12.93 9.98 -14.83
C GLY A 135 12.25 9.11 -15.89
N LEU A 136 11.52 8.05 -15.50
CA LEU A 136 10.71 7.29 -16.45
C LEU A 136 9.55 8.12 -16.98
N THR A 137 9.29 7.99 -18.28
CA THR A 137 8.12 8.57 -18.93
C THR A 137 6.93 7.62 -18.84
N MET A 138 5.71 8.13 -19.03
CA MET A 138 4.52 7.26 -19.13
C MET A 138 4.61 6.26 -20.29
N ALA A 139 5.39 6.54 -21.33
CA ALA A 139 5.63 5.58 -22.41
C ALA A 139 6.50 4.41 -21.93
N ASP A 140 7.52 4.69 -21.11
CA ASP A 140 8.36 3.66 -20.50
C ASP A 140 7.54 2.79 -19.53
N ILE A 141 6.68 3.41 -18.72
CA ILE A 141 5.77 2.68 -17.82
C ILE A 141 4.89 1.71 -18.62
N ARG A 142 4.22 2.16 -19.70
CA ARG A 142 3.36 1.30 -20.53
C ARG A 142 4.12 0.13 -21.15
N LYS A 143 5.36 0.36 -21.57
CA LYS A 143 6.22 -0.70 -22.12
C LYS A 143 6.55 -1.74 -21.03
N MET A 144 6.97 -1.29 -19.85
CA MET A 144 7.25 -2.17 -18.71
C MET A 144 6.00 -2.95 -18.27
N GLU A 145 4.81 -2.35 -18.29
CA GLU A 145 3.55 -3.04 -17.99
C GLU A 145 3.31 -4.22 -18.97
N GLU A 146 3.57 -4.03 -20.26
CA GLU A 146 3.42 -5.09 -21.26
C GLU A 146 4.42 -6.23 -21.06
N GLU A 147 5.69 -5.90 -20.80
CA GLU A 147 6.75 -6.87 -20.51
C GLU A 147 6.45 -7.64 -19.22
N THR A 148 6.12 -6.94 -18.13
CA THR A 148 5.75 -7.50 -16.83
C THR A 148 4.55 -8.42 -16.95
N LYS A 149 3.54 -8.07 -17.76
CA LYS A 149 2.36 -8.93 -18.00
C LYS A 149 2.77 -10.28 -18.58
N LYS A 150 3.70 -10.32 -19.55
CA LYS A 150 4.17 -11.56 -20.18
C LYS A 150 4.98 -12.40 -19.19
N GLU A 151 5.87 -11.76 -18.44
CA GLU A 151 6.68 -12.43 -17.42
C GLU A 151 5.84 -13.04 -16.29
N LEU A 152 4.84 -12.30 -15.79
CA LEU A 152 3.91 -12.79 -14.76
C LEU A 152 3.11 -13.99 -15.26
N GLN A 153 2.65 -13.97 -16.52
CA GLN A 153 1.95 -15.12 -17.11
C GLN A 153 2.83 -16.37 -17.16
N ALA A 154 4.10 -16.22 -17.56
CA ALA A 154 5.04 -17.34 -17.57
C ALA A 154 5.33 -17.86 -16.14
N GLN A 155 5.55 -16.95 -15.18
CA GLN A 155 5.81 -17.33 -13.79
C GLN A 155 4.62 -18.02 -13.12
N ILE A 156 3.39 -17.63 -13.43
CA ILE A 156 2.18 -18.31 -12.92
C ILE A 156 2.08 -19.73 -13.51
N ALA A 157 2.46 -19.91 -14.77
CA ALA A 157 2.36 -21.20 -15.45
C ALA A 157 3.49 -22.18 -15.05
N GLU A 158 4.70 -21.66 -14.82
CA GLU A 158 5.92 -22.49 -14.74
C GLU A 158 6.76 -22.25 -13.47
N GLY A 159 6.50 -21.19 -12.71
CA GLY A 159 7.31 -20.78 -11.57
C GLY A 159 6.92 -21.45 -10.24
N GLU A 160 7.81 -21.31 -9.26
CA GLU A 160 7.57 -21.75 -7.88
C GLU A 160 6.83 -20.68 -7.05
N VAL A 161 6.13 -21.11 -6.00
CA VAL A 161 5.47 -20.22 -5.05
C VAL A 161 6.50 -19.36 -4.33
N ARG A 162 6.30 -18.04 -4.33
CA ARG A 162 7.22 -17.06 -3.76
C ARG A 162 6.49 -15.82 -3.24
N GLY A 163 7.19 -14.98 -2.49
CA GLY A 163 6.68 -13.70 -2.00
C GLY A 163 6.17 -13.74 -0.56
N THR A 164 5.24 -12.84 -0.23
CA THR A 164 4.72 -12.70 1.14
C THR A 164 3.84 -13.89 1.51
N LEU A 165 4.22 -14.61 2.56
CA LEU A 165 3.37 -15.64 3.16
C LEU A 165 2.39 -15.00 4.15
N GLY A 166 1.15 -15.51 4.16
CA GLY A 166 0.14 -15.18 5.17
C GLY A 166 0.66 -15.39 6.58
N ASP A 167 0.07 -14.69 7.54
CA ASP A 167 0.26 -14.99 8.96
C ASP A 167 -0.67 -16.16 9.32
N ASP A 168 -0.13 -17.20 9.97
CA ASP A 168 -0.91 -18.33 10.51
C ASP A 168 -1.79 -17.90 11.70
#